data_AF-D1JAF2-F1
#
_entry.id   AF-D1JAF2-F1
#
_cell.length_a   1.000
_cell.length_b   1.000
_cell.length_c   1.000
_cell.angle_alpha   90.00
_cell.angle_beta   90.00
_cell.angle_gamma   90.00
#
_symmetry.space_group_name_H-M   'P 1'
#
loop_
_entity.id
_entity.type
_entity.pdbx_description
1 polymer ?
#
loop_
_entity_poly.entity_id
_entity_poly.type
_entity_poly.pdbx_seq_one_letter_code
_entity_poly.pdbx_strand_id
1 'polypeptide(L)'
;MGLKQYKQAPGNSNQRGQRERGAKLVVIDPRVTSYAEEADIHAQLRPGTDGALALGMLNVIIKEGLYDKEFVEKWSIEFEKVRISCSHRHIHDANRRTCRHRASSLHLP
;
A
#
# COMPACT_ATOMS: atom_id res chain seq x y z
N MET A 1 -32.60 2.76 -2.83
CA MET A 1 -31.94 2.98 -1.53
C MET A 1 -30.53 3.49 -1.83
N GLY A 2 -30.40 4.81 -2.04
CA GLY A 2 -29.22 5.42 -2.64
C GLY A 2 -28.02 5.41 -1.71
N LEU A 3 -26.92 4.81 -2.15
CA LEU A 3 -25.62 4.93 -1.49
C LEU A 3 -25.23 6.41 -1.52
N LYS A 4 -25.34 7.08 -0.37
CA LYS A 4 -24.81 8.43 -0.20
C LYS A 4 -23.32 8.37 -0.54
N GLN A 5 -22.93 8.94 -1.67
CA GLN A 5 -21.55 9.25 -1.98
C GLN A 5 -21.07 10.20 -0.89
N TYR A 6 -20.36 9.66 0.10
CA TYR A 6 -19.72 10.47 1.13
C TYR A 6 -18.58 11.20 0.41
N LYS A 7 -18.82 12.45 -0.02
CA LYS A 7 -17.75 13.35 -0.46
C LYS A 7 -16.82 13.50 0.74
N GLN A 8 -15.73 12.74 0.77
CA GLN A 8 -14.68 12.95 1.75
C GLN A 8 -14.14 14.38 1.57
N ALA A 9 -13.67 14.97 2.67
CA ALA A 9 -13.14 16.33 2.69
C ALA A 9 -12.14 16.51 1.53
N PRO A 10 -12.16 17.66 0.83
CA PRO A 10 -11.21 17.92 -0.25
C PRO A 10 -9.79 17.75 0.28
N GLY A 11 -8.91 17.24 -0.59
CA GLY A 11 -7.49 17.03 -0.30
C GLY A 11 -6.95 18.19 0.49
N ASN A 12 -6.24 17.91 1.57
CA ASN A 12 -5.36 18.93 2.12
C ASN A 12 -4.52 19.46 0.94
N SER A 13 -4.46 20.78 0.77
CA SER A 13 -3.86 21.46 -0.39
C SER A 13 -2.46 20.92 -0.75
N ASN A 14 -1.79 20.38 0.24
CA ASN A 14 -0.48 19.72 0.17
C ASN A 14 -0.43 18.51 -0.79
N GLN A 15 -1.50 17.74 -0.99
CA GLN A 15 -1.47 16.57 -1.88
C GLN A 15 -1.43 17.00 -3.36
N ARG A 16 -2.22 17.99 -3.75
CA ARG A 16 -2.21 18.51 -5.13
C ARG A 16 -0.86 19.10 -5.50
N GLY A 17 -0.30 19.95 -4.63
CA GLY A 17 1.03 20.53 -4.85
C GLY A 17 2.16 19.49 -4.88
N GLN A 18 2.02 18.33 -4.23
CA GLN A 18 2.99 17.23 -4.34
C GLN A 18 2.88 16.50 -5.68
N ARG A 19 1.65 16.29 -6.17
CA ARG A 19 1.41 15.66 -7.47
C ARG A 19 1.90 16.52 -8.63
N GLU A 20 1.72 17.84 -8.54
CA GLU A 20 2.30 18.80 -9.49
C GLU A 20 3.84 18.73 -9.52
N ARG A 21 4.46 18.40 -8.37
CA ARG A 21 5.90 18.14 -8.26
C ARG A 21 6.32 16.72 -8.66
N GLY A 22 5.41 15.92 -9.23
CA GLY A 22 5.69 14.58 -9.75
C GLY A 22 5.52 13.43 -8.75
N ALA A 23 4.98 13.68 -7.55
CA ALA A 23 4.71 12.60 -6.60
C ALA A 23 3.61 11.66 -7.11
N LYS A 24 3.82 10.35 -6.92
CA LYS A 24 2.83 9.29 -7.20
C LYS A 24 1.83 9.15 -6.05
N LEU A 25 0.55 8.96 -6.39
CA LEU A 25 -0.53 8.75 -5.43
C LEU A 25 -0.97 7.28 -5.43
N VAL A 26 -0.81 6.61 -4.30
CA VAL A 26 -1.32 5.25 -4.05
C VAL A 26 -2.41 5.33 -3.00
N VAL A 27 -3.59 4.78 -3.30
CA VAL A 27 -4.74 4.73 -2.39
C VAL A 27 -5.03 3.30 -2.01
N ILE A 28 -5.08 3.03 -0.70
CA ILE A 28 -5.36 1.72 -0.10
C ILE A 28 -6.70 1.84 0.63
N ASP A 29 -7.81 1.56 -0.07
CA ASP A 29 -9.16 1.65 0.50
C ASP A 29 -10.10 0.64 -0.19
N PRO A 30 -10.92 -0.13 0.56
CA PRO A 30 -11.95 -0.99 -0.02
C PRO A 30 -12.97 -0.22 -0.89
N ARG A 31 -13.18 1.06 -0.61
CA ARG A 31 -14.16 1.92 -1.28
C ARG A 31 -13.49 2.67 -2.42
N VAL A 32 -14.27 2.94 -3.46
CA VAL A 32 -13.88 3.90 -4.49
C VAL A 32 -14.26 5.29 -3.97
N THR A 33 -13.25 6.09 -3.67
CA THR A 33 -13.37 7.49 -3.22
C THR A 33 -12.84 8.42 -4.31
N SER A 34 -13.10 9.72 -4.21
CA SER A 34 -12.54 10.70 -5.15
C SER A 34 -11.02 10.65 -5.23
N TYR A 35 -10.33 10.33 -4.13
CA TYR A 35 -8.88 10.12 -4.16
C TYR A 35 -8.48 8.85 -4.88
N ALA A 36 -9.25 7.78 -4.74
CA ALA A 36 -8.99 6.53 -5.43
C ALA A 36 -9.13 6.69 -6.96
N GLU A 37 -10.09 7.49 -7.40
CA GLU A 37 -10.27 7.83 -8.82
C GLU A 37 -9.11 8.66 -9.38
N GLU A 38 -8.55 9.55 -8.56
CA GLU A 38 -7.40 10.38 -8.95
C GLU A 38 -6.04 9.69 -8.76
N ALA A 39 -5.99 8.49 -8.16
CA ALA A 39 -4.75 7.80 -7.79
C ALA A 39 -4.06 7.14 -8.99
N ASP A 40 -2.72 7.10 -8.97
CA ASP A 40 -1.94 6.28 -9.90
C ASP A 40 -2.18 4.79 -9.65
N ILE A 41 -2.35 4.40 -8.38
CA ILE A 41 -2.67 3.02 -7.98
C ILE A 41 -3.79 3.04 -6.94
N HIS A 42 -4.92 2.39 -7.25
CA HIS A 42 -5.95 2.09 -6.26
C HIS A 42 -5.89 0.61 -5.87
N ALA A 43 -5.31 0.34 -4.70
CA ALA A 43 -5.33 -0.98 -4.09
C ALA A 43 -6.67 -1.16 -3.33
N GLN A 44 -7.61 -1.85 -3.97
CA GLN A 44 -8.91 -2.14 -3.37
C GLN A 44 -8.88 -3.43 -2.55
N LEU A 45 -8.61 -3.28 -1.24
CA LEU A 45 -8.47 -4.41 -0.32
C LEU A 45 -9.80 -4.87 0.27
N ARG A 46 -9.85 -6.12 0.74
CA ARG A 46 -10.91 -6.59 1.65
C ARG A 46 -10.70 -5.93 3.03
N PRO A 47 -11.76 -5.47 3.70
CA PRO A 47 -11.64 -4.90 5.04
C PRO A 47 -10.88 -5.83 6.01
N GLY A 48 -9.95 -5.27 6.79
CA GLY A 48 -9.15 -6.00 7.77
C GLY A 48 -7.93 -6.75 7.20
N THR A 49 -7.51 -6.44 5.96
CA THR A 49 -6.37 -7.12 5.31
C THR A 49 -5.18 -6.19 5.01
N ASP A 50 -5.22 -4.96 5.51
CA ASP A 50 -4.13 -3.98 5.46
C ASP A 50 -2.83 -4.48 6.10
N GLY A 51 -2.92 -5.24 7.21
CA GLY A 51 -1.74 -5.87 7.81
C GLY A 51 -1.05 -6.89 6.89
N ALA A 52 -1.82 -7.64 6.10
CA ALA A 52 -1.26 -8.58 5.13
C ALA A 52 -0.60 -7.86 3.95
N LEU A 53 -1.14 -6.72 3.53
CA LEU A 53 -0.50 -5.85 2.54
C LEU A 53 0.82 -5.27 3.06
N ALA A 54 0.82 -4.70 4.27
CA ALA A 54 2.01 -4.12 4.86
C ALA A 54 3.15 -5.14 4.97
N LEU A 55 2.85 -6.37 5.41
CA LEU A 55 3.82 -7.45 5.47
C LEU A 55 4.31 -7.90 4.09
N GLY A 56 3.43 -7.94 3.10
CA GLY A 56 3.79 -8.23 1.71
C GLY A 56 4.74 -7.19 1.12
N MET A 57 4.43 -5.90 1.29
CA MET A 57 5.28 -4.79 0.87
C MET A 57 6.63 -4.83 1.57
N LEU A 58 6.64 -5.04 2.89
CA LEU A 58 7.87 -5.12 3.68
C LEU A 58 8.75 -6.29 3.24
N ASN A 59 8.17 -7.45 2.92
CA ASN A 59 8.93 -8.59 2.40
C ASN A 59 9.63 -8.27 1.08
N VAL A 60 8.96 -7.57 0.15
CA VAL A 60 9.56 -7.13 -1.12
C VAL A 60 10.70 -6.14 -0.86
N ILE A 61 10.44 -5.09 -0.07
CA ILE A 61 11.44 -4.07 0.29
C ILE A 61 12.70 -4.70 0.88
N ILE A 62 12.54 -5.65 1.82
CA ILE A 62 13.68 -6.30 2.46
C ILE A 62 14.40 -7.25 1.50
N LYS A 63 13.66 -8.08 0.75
CA LYS A 63 14.23 -9.06 -0.18
C LYS A 63 15.02 -8.41 -1.32
N GLU A 64 14.52 -7.28 -1.82
CA GLU A 64 15.18 -6.52 -2.90
C GLU A 64 16.19 -5.50 -2.38
N GLY A 65 16.30 -5.32 -1.06
CA GLY A 65 17.26 -4.40 -0.45
C GLY A 65 16.95 -2.93 -0.71
N LEU A 66 15.66 -2.57 -0.85
CA LEU A 66 15.19 -1.21 -1.17
C LEU A 66 15.12 -0.26 0.04
N TYR A 67 15.47 -0.74 1.23
CA TYR A 67 15.46 0.06 2.45
C TYR A 67 16.83 0.70 2.71
N ASP A 68 16.82 1.80 3.46
CA ASP A 68 18.04 2.46 3.93
C ASP A 68 18.68 1.63 5.05
N LYS A 69 19.81 0.99 4.73
CA LYS A 69 20.52 0.08 5.64
C LYS A 69 21.15 0.82 6.82
N GLU A 70 21.75 1.97 6.57
CA GLU A 70 22.43 2.76 7.62
C GLU A 70 21.40 3.31 8.61
N PHE A 71 20.26 3.77 8.10
CA PHE A 71 19.16 4.22 8.94
C PHE A 71 18.64 3.08 9.84
N VAL A 72 18.40 1.91 9.25
CA VAL A 72 17.88 0.75 9.99
C VAL A 72 18.87 0.26 11.04
N GLU A 73 20.16 0.16 10.70
CA GLU A 73 21.20 -0.28 11.64
C GLU A 73 21.36 0.67 12.83
N LYS A 74 21.24 1.98 12.58
CA LYS A 74 21.42 3.01 13.60
C LYS A 74 20.20 3.23 14.49
N TRP A 75 18.99 3.07 13.95
CA TRP A 75 17.76 3.53 14.59
C TRP A 75 16.69 2.45 14.80
N SER A 76 16.93 1.22 14.38
CA SER A 76 16.00 0.11 14.59
C SER A 76 16.61 -0.99 15.44
N ILE A 77 15.77 -1.68 16.20
CA ILE A 77 16.15 -2.88 16.96
C ILE A 77 15.42 -4.10 16.39
N GLU A 78 16.02 -5.27 16.55
CA GLU A 78 15.41 -6.55 16.18
C GLU A 78 14.97 -6.68 14.70
N PHE A 79 15.59 -5.92 13.79
CA PHE A 79 15.26 -5.93 12.36
C PHE A 79 15.32 -7.33 11.74
N GLU A 80 16.27 -8.14 12.19
CA GLU A 80 16.41 -9.53 11.74
C GLU A 80 15.18 -10.39 12.08
N LYS A 81 14.55 -10.19 13.25
CA LYS A 81 13.31 -10.91 13.60
C LYS A 81 12.16 -10.51 12.67
N VAL A 82 12.08 -9.22 12.32
CA VAL A 82 11.09 -8.71 11.37
C VAL A 82 11.31 -9.32 9.99
N ARG A 83 12.57 -9.38 9.53
CA ARG A 83 12.94 -10.00 8.25
C ARG A 83 12.51 -11.47 8.18
N ILE A 84 12.76 -12.24 9.24
CA ILE A 84 12.34 -13.65 9.33
C ILE A 84 10.80 -13.77 9.39
N SER A 85 10.12 -12.90 10.14
CA SER A 85 8.64 -12.91 10.22
C SER A 85 7.98 -12.60 8.88
N CYS A 86 8.59 -11.73 8.08
CA CYS A 86 8.10 -11.34 6.76
C CYS A 86 8.36 -12.42 5.71
N SER A 87 9.44 -13.19 5.81
CA SER A 87 9.73 -14.29 4.89
C SER A 87 8.82 -15.51 5.13
N HIS A 88 8.40 -15.72 6.38
CA HIS A 88 7.61 -16.90 6.77
C HIS A 88 6.11 -16.79 6.46
N ARG A 89 5.58 -15.57 6.32
CA ARG A 89 4.17 -15.33 5.99
C ARG A 89 3.99 -15.20 4.49
N HIS A 90 3.67 -16.33 3.87
CA HIS A 90 3.42 -16.50 2.44
C HIS A 90 2.68 -15.32 1.77
N ILE A 91 3.36 -14.73 0.77
CA ILE A 91 2.83 -13.92 -0.34
C ILE A 91 1.55 -14.53 -0.96
N HIS A 92 1.36 -15.85 -0.88
CA HIS A 92 0.19 -16.55 -1.41
C HIS A 92 -1.12 -16.24 -0.66
N ASP A 93 -1.07 -15.91 0.63
CA ASP A 93 -2.28 -15.66 1.42
C ASP A 93 -2.67 -14.18 1.38
N ALA A 94 -1.68 -13.28 1.29
CA ALA A 94 -1.91 -11.86 1.03
C ALA A 94 -2.65 -11.72 -0.31
N ASN A 95 -2.07 -12.11 -1.45
CA ASN A 95 -2.69 -11.83 -2.76
C ASN A 95 -4.04 -12.52 -3.01
N ARG A 96 -4.33 -13.70 -2.44
CA ARG A 96 -5.65 -14.37 -2.59
C ARG A 96 -6.74 -13.79 -1.68
N ARG A 97 -6.37 -13.22 -0.53
CA ARG A 97 -7.32 -12.72 0.48
C ARG A 97 -7.41 -11.20 0.53
N THR A 98 -6.40 -10.45 0.10
CA THR A 98 -6.34 -8.98 0.21
C THR A 98 -7.07 -8.29 -0.94
N CYS A 99 -6.72 -8.55 -2.19
CA CYS A 99 -7.26 -7.79 -3.33
C CYS A 99 -8.49 -8.45 -3.95
N ARG A 100 -9.52 -7.65 -4.24
CA ARG A 100 -10.69 -8.11 -5.02
C ARG A 100 -10.36 -8.26 -6.51
N HIS A 101 -9.30 -7.60 -6.98
CA HIS A 101 -8.77 -7.69 -8.33
C HIS A 101 -7.63 -8.73 -8.41
N ARG A 102 -7.69 -9.61 -9.41
CA ARG A 102 -6.63 -10.56 -9.74
C ARG A 102 -5.36 -9.75 -10.02
N ALA A 103 -4.19 -10.20 -9.53
CA ALA A 103 -2.89 -9.52 -9.61
C ALA A 103 -2.45 -9.03 -11.02
N SER A 104 -3.19 -9.38 -12.07
CA SER A 104 -3.00 -8.99 -13.47
C SER A 104 -3.41 -7.55 -13.82
N SER A 105 -4.02 -6.76 -12.93
CA SER A 105 -4.47 -5.40 -13.24
C SER A 105 -3.49 -4.28 -12.87
N LEU A 106 -2.31 -4.61 -12.32
CA LEU A 106 -1.22 -3.64 -12.13
C LEU A 106 -0.46 -3.48 -13.45
N HIS A 107 -1.10 -2.85 -14.44
CA HIS A 107 -0.43 -2.36 -15.63
C HIS A 107 0.25 -1.05 -15.25
N LEU A 108 1.52 -1.15 -14.83
CA LEU A 108 2.42 0.01 -14.84
C LEU A 108 2.84 0.23 -16.31
N PRO A 109 2.83 1.48 -16.81
CA PRO A 109 3.38 1.80 -18.12
C PRO A 109 4.89 1.56 -18.18
#